data_AF-A0A497EZG9-F1
#
_entry.id   AF-A0A497EZG9-F1
#
_cell.length_a   1.000
_cell.length_b   1.000
_cell.length_c   1.000
_cell.angle_alpha   90.00
_cell.angle_beta   90.00
_cell.angle_gamma   90.00
#
_symmetry.space_group_name_H-M   'P 1'
#
loop_
_entity.id
_entity.type
_entity.pdbx_description
1 polymer ?
#
loop_
_entity_poly.entity_id
_entity_poly.type
_entity_poly.pdbx_seq_one_letter_code
_entity_poly.pdbx_strand_id
1 'polypeptide(L)'
;MVETAALVKTGFETEKPQLLIPLRLAKELELWPPPPEAELVELGTAAGPVRNYVIYNALEVSATTGDRATEPVACDAVISHIEAEALINDKLGEALKIVILAIGSGKWKFADDPPNIMRNTETPQYWA
;
A
#
# COMPACT_ATOMS: atom_id res chain seq x y z
N MET A 1 1.57 14.13 7.46
CA MET A 1 1.55 13.54 6.11
C MET A 1 2.89 12.87 5.90
N VAL A 2 2.89 11.59 5.52
CA VAL A 2 4.11 10.82 5.20
C VAL A 2 4.03 10.45 3.73
N GLU A 3 5.12 10.67 3.00
CA GLU A 3 5.27 10.22 1.61
C GLU A 3 6.22 9.03 1.61
N THR A 4 5.83 7.95 0.95
CA THR A 4 6.64 6.74 0.83
C THR A 4 6.44 6.07 -0.52
N ALA A 5 7.50 5.47 -1.07
CA ALA A 5 7.31 4.49 -2.13
C ALA A 5 6.58 3.26 -1.57
N ALA A 6 5.70 2.68 -2.37
CA ALA A 6 4.95 1.48 -2.02
C ALA A 6 4.87 0.54 -3.23
N LEU A 7 4.96 -0.77 -2.96
CA LEU A 7 4.94 -1.81 -3.97
C LEU A 7 3.52 -2.33 -4.17
N VAL A 8 3.02 -2.29 -5.40
CA VAL A 8 1.74 -2.92 -5.74
C VAL A 8 1.91 -4.44 -5.79
N LYS A 9 1.24 -5.14 -4.88
CA LYS A 9 1.28 -6.59 -4.76
C LYS A 9 -0.08 -7.16 -5.16
N THR A 10 -0.24 -7.46 -6.44
CA THR A 10 -1.54 -7.91 -6.99
C THR A 10 -2.05 -9.22 -6.40
N GLY A 11 -1.16 -10.08 -5.88
CA GLY A 11 -1.54 -11.30 -5.15
C GLY A 11 -1.87 -11.09 -3.67
N PHE A 12 -1.87 -9.84 -3.19
CA PHE A 12 -2.42 -9.49 -1.88
C PHE A 12 -3.90 -9.16 -2.08
N GLU A 13 -4.74 -10.18 -1.97
CA GLU A 13 -6.17 -10.13 -2.28
C GLU A 13 -6.99 -10.10 -0.99
N THR A 14 -7.77 -9.03 -0.79
CA THR A 14 -8.71 -8.91 0.34
C THR A 14 -9.97 -8.18 -0.09
N GLU A 15 -11.00 -8.14 0.76
CA GLU A 15 -12.28 -7.49 0.42
C GLU A 15 -12.25 -5.95 0.45
N LYS A 16 -11.26 -5.34 1.11
CA LYS A 16 -11.18 -3.88 1.30
C LYS A 16 -9.86 -3.31 0.80
N PRO A 17 -9.76 -2.00 0.52
CA PRO A 17 -8.48 -1.32 0.34
C PRO A 17 -7.60 -1.44 1.58
N GLN A 18 -6.41 -2.02 1.43
CA GLN A 18 -5.46 -2.19 2.52
C GLN A 18 -4.06 -1.75 2.09
N LEU A 19 -3.37 -1.08 3.02
CA LEU A 19 -1.96 -0.76 2.92
C LEU A 19 -1.24 -1.51 4.02
N LEU A 20 -0.42 -2.48 3.64
CA LEU A 20 0.48 -3.12 4.58
C LEU A 20 1.68 -2.22 4.77
N ILE A 21 1.98 -1.86 6.01
CA ILE A 21 3.06 -0.95 6.37
C ILE A 21 4.08 -1.65 7.29
N PRO A 22 5.39 -1.46 7.06
CA PRO A 22 6.43 -1.91 7.97
C PRO A 22 6.32 -1.24 9.34
N LEU A 23 6.82 -1.90 10.38
CA LEU A 23 6.75 -1.43 11.77
C LEU A 23 7.29 0.00 11.96
N ARG A 24 8.35 0.41 11.26
CA ARG A 24 8.88 1.78 11.37
C ARG A 24 7.95 2.82 10.77
N LEU A 25 7.35 2.52 9.61
CA LEU A 25 6.34 3.39 9.01
C LEU A 25 5.11 3.50 9.93
N ALA A 26 4.68 2.39 10.55
CA ALA A 26 3.60 2.42 11.54
C ALA A 26 3.91 3.32 12.74
N LYS A 27 5.17 3.36 13.21
CA LYS A 27 5.60 4.29 14.28
C LYS A 27 5.57 5.74 13.82
N GLU A 28 6.03 6.05 12.61
CA GLU A 28 5.97 7.42 12.07
C GLU A 28 4.54 7.91 11.86
N LEU A 29 3.63 7.00 11.56
CA LEU A 29 2.19 7.28 11.44
C LEU A 29 1.46 7.26 12.79
N GLU A 30 2.16 7.07 13.91
CA GLU A 30 1.59 6.98 15.27
C GLU A 30 0.56 5.84 15.43
N LEU A 31 0.65 4.80 14.59
CA LEU A 31 -0.17 3.59 14.64
C LEU A 31 0.49 2.47 15.46
N TRP A 32 1.69 2.71 16.01
CA TRP A 32 2.40 1.78 16.87
C TRP A 32 2.87 2.45 18.18
N PRO A 33 2.60 1.87 19.37
CA PRO A 33 1.92 0.59 19.62
C PRO A 33 0.48 0.59 19.09
N PRO A 34 -0.06 -0.60 18.72
CA PRO A 34 -1.36 -0.66 18.08
C PRO A 34 -2.43 -0.13 19.04
N PRO A 35 -3.40 0.65 18.55
CA PRO A 35 -4.47 1.18 19.38
C PRO A 35 -5.41 0.05 19.86
N PRO A 36 -6.24 0.29 20.90
CA PRO A 36 -7.12 -0.75 21.47
C PRO A 36 -8.09 -1.39 20.46
N GLU A 37 -8.51 -0.66 19.44
CA GLU A 37 -9.38 -1.12 18.36
C GLU A 37 -8.65 -1.96 17.28
N ALA A 38 -7.33 -2.10 17.35
CA ALA A 38 -6.59 -2.93 16.41
C ALA A 38 -6.93 -4.41 16.59
N GLU A 39 -7.14 -5.11 15.48
CA GLU A 39 -7.39 -6.55 15.46
C GLU A 39 -6.15 -7.32 15.05
N LEU A 40 -5.84 -8.41 15.76
CA LEU A 40 -4.79 -9.33 15.35
C LEU A 40 -5.38 -10.37 14.38
N VAL A 41 -5.09 -10.22 13.09
CA VAL A 41 -5.65 -11.06 12.03
C VAL A 41 -4.58 -11.98 11.47
N GLU A 42 -4.96 -13.22 11.17
CA GLU A 42 -4.12 -14.19 10.47
C GLU A 42 -4.32 -14.06 8.95
N LEU A 43 -3.26 -13.68 8.23
CA LEU A 43 -3.26 -13.53 6.78
C LEU A 43 -2.49 -14.68 6.14
N GLY A 44 -3.08 -15.31 5.14
CA GLY A 44 -2.42 -16.34 4.34
C GLY A 44 -1.34 -15.74 3.44
N THR A 45 -0.13 -16.30 3.47
CA THR A 45 0.94 -15.98 2.52
C THR A 45 1.44 -17.24 1.84
N ALA A 46 2.22 -17.08 0.75
CA ALA A 46 2.87 -18.20 0.08
C ALA A 46 3.80 -19.00 1.01
N ALA A 47 4.35 -18.38 2.05
CA ALA A 47 5.24 -19.02 3.04
C ALA A 47 4.49 -19.56 4.27
N GLY A 48 3.15 -19.47 4.29
CA GLY A 48 2.32 -19.83 5.44
C GLY A 48 1.59 -18.64 6.07
N PRO A 49 0.73 -18.88 7.06
CA PRO A 49 -0.01 -17.82 7.73
C PRO A 49 0.93 -16.92 8.55
N VAL A 50 0.66 -15.61 8.53
CA VAL A 50 1.32 -14.61 9.38
C VAL A 50 0.26 -13.82 10.13
N ARG A 51 0.58 -13.42 11.37
CA ARG A 51 -0.32 -12.59 12.18
C ARG A 51 0.12 -11.15 12.12
N ASN A 52 -0.79 -10.28 11.71
CA ASN A 52 -0.56 -8.84 11.62
C ASN A 52 -1.65 -8.10 12.38
N TYR A 53 -1.31 -6.92 12.90
CA TYR A 53 -2.34 -6.00 13.42
C TYR A 53 -3.01 -5.30 12.25
N VAL A 54 -4.34 -5.21 12.29
CA VAL A 54 -5.16 -4.48 11.34
C VAL A 54 -5.89 -3.37 12.09
N ILE A 55 -5.78 -2.15 11.59
CA ILE A 55 -6.53 -0.99 12.10
C ILE A 55 -7.43 -0.52 10.96
N TYR A 56 -8.72 -0.71 11.13
CA TYR A 56 -9.71 -0.44 10.09
C TYR A 56 -9.91 1.06 9.86
N ASN A 57 -9.96 1.48 8.59
CA ASN A 57 -10.11 2.89 8.18
C ASN A 57 -9.11 3.85 8.85
N ALA A 58 -7.88 3.40 9.13
CA ALA A 58 -6.87 4.17 9.84
C ALA A 58 -6.14 5.20 8.95
N LEU A 59 -6.22 5.04 7.62
CA LEU A 59 -5.45 5.81 6.66
C LEU A 59 -6.35 6.43 5.60
N GLU A 60 -5.95 7.62 5.15
CA GLU A 60 -6.35 8.18 3.86
C GLU A 60 -5.12 8.16 2.94
N VAL A 61 -5.20 7.39 1.85
CA VAL A 61 -4.06 7.16 0.96
C VAL A 61 -4.33 7.81 -0.39
N SER A 62 -3.34 8.53 -0.91
CA SER A 62 -3.34 9.04 -2.28
C SER A 62 -2.07 8.57 -2.99
N ALA A 63 -2.17 8.27 -4.28
CA ALA A 63 -1.00 8.03 -5.13
C ALA A 63 -0.55 9.36 -5.72
N THR A 64 0.70 9.75 -5.48
CA THR A 64 1.29 11.01 -5.92
C THR A 64 2.24 10.79 -7.09
N THR A 65 2.29 11.77 -7.97
CA THR A 65 3.29 11.91 -9.04
C THR A 65 3.72 13.37 -9.11
N GLY A 66 4.81 13.68 -9.82
CA GLY A 66 5.32 15.06 -9.89
C GLY A 66 4.34 16.09 -10.47
N ASP A 67 3.29 15.66 -11.14
CA ASP A 67 2.27 16.48 -11.80
C ASP A 67 0.90 16.48 -11.11
N ARG A 68 0.55 15.46 -10.32
CA ARG A 68 -0.78 15.33 -9.70
C ARG A 68 -0.80 14.31 -8.56
N ALA A 69 -1.92 14.26 -7.86
CA ALA A 69 -2.28 13.17 -6.95
C ALA A 69 -3.65 12.59 -7.30
N THR A 70 -3.95 11.39 -6.83
CA THR A 70 -5.32 10.87 -6.80
C THR A 70 -6.13 11.52 -5.69
N GLU A 71 -7.46 11.36 -5.74
CA GLU A 71 -8.28 11.60 -4.55
C GLU A 71 -7.89 10.63 -3.43
N PRO A 72 -8.03 11.03 -2.15
CA PRO A 72 -7.77 10.15 -1.02
C PRO A 72 -8.73 8.96 -0.98
N VAL A 73 -8.19 7.79 -0.67
CA VAL A 73 -8.91 6.53 -0.48
C VAL A 73 -8.82 6.13 0.98
N ALA A 74 -9.96 5.94 1.64
CA ALA A 74 -10.02 5.36 2.97
C ALA A 74 -9.50 3.93 2.94
N CYS A 75 -8.59 3.60 3.85
CA CYS A 75 -7.79 2.39 3.78
C CYS A 75 -7.51 1.81 5.18
N ASP A 76 -7.56 0.49 5.28
CA ASP A 76 -7.11 -0.22 6.48
C ASP A 76 -5.58 -0.24 6.54
N ALA A 77 -5.01 -0.02 7.72
CA ALA A 77 -3.58 -0.21 7.95
C ALA A 77 -3.30 -1.63 8.42
N VAL A 78 -2.43 -2.36 7.72
CA VAL A 78 -1.96 -3.69 8.14
C VAL A 78 -0.50 -3.56 8.59
N ILE A 79 -0.23 -3.70 9.88
CA ILE A 79 1.12 -3.54 10.43
C ILE A 79 1.86 -4.86 10.33
N SER A 80 2.96 -4.87 9.58
CA SER A 80 3.84 -6.03 9.42
C SER A 80 5.16 -5.87 10.16
N HIS A 81 5.57 -6.94 10.84
CA HIS A 81 6.88 -7.05 11.50
C HIS A 81 7.99 -7.60 10.58
N ILE A 82 7.63 -8.07 9.38
CA ILE A 82 8.52 -8.82 8.49
C ILE A 82 8.80 -8.04 7.20
N GLU A 83 7.79 -7.35 6.67
CA GLU A 83 7.93 -6.62 5.41
C GLU A 83 8.77 -5.36 5.60
N ALA A 84 9.63 -5.08 4.61
CA ALA A 84 10.53 -3.93 4.63
C ALA A 84 9.99 -2.73 3.82
N GLU A 85 9.00 -2.95 2.96
CA GLU A 85 8.39 -1.94 2.11
C GLU A 85 6.89 -1.82 2.41
N ALA A 86 6.30 -0.67 2.11
CA ALA A 86 4.84 -0.55 2.11
C ALA A 86 4.26 -1.33 0.92
N LEU A 87 3.20 -2.11 1.13
CA LEU A 87 2.57 -2.93 0.10
C LEU A 87 1.12 -2.50 -0.12
N ILE A 88 0.80 -2.18 -1.37
CA ILE A 88 -0.55 -1.87 -1.84
C ILE A 88 -1.22 -3.18 -2.26
N ASN A 89 -2.40 -3.46 -1.70
CA ASN A 89 -3.21 -4.61 -2.10
C ASN A 89 -3.98 -4.35 -3.40
N ASP A 90 -4.63 -5.38 -3.95
CA ASP A 90 -5.36 -5.29 -5.23
C ASP A 90 -6.46 -4.20 -5.21
N LYS A 91 -7.27 -4.15 -4.14
CA LYS A 91 -8.38 -3.19 -4.00
C LYS A 91 -7.90 -1.74 -3.89
N LEU A 92 -6.84 -1.50 -3.12
CA LEU A 92 -6.26 -0.17 -2.99
C LEU A 92 -5.61 0.25 -4.29
N GLY A 93 -4.90 -0.66 -4.98
CA GLY A 93 -4.30 -0.37 -6.28
C GLY A 93 -5.33 0.10 -7.32
N GLU A 94 -6.46 -0.60 -7.40
CA GLU A 94 -7.57 -0.21 -8.28
C GLU A 94 -8.21 1.12 -7.86
N ALA A 95 -8.47 1.32 -6.56
CA ALA A 95 -9.06 2.55 -6.03
C ALA A 95 -8.17 3.78 -6.25
N LEU A 96 -6.84 3.60 -6.17
CA LEU A 96 -5.84 4.60 -6.54
C LEU A 96 -5.65 4.75 -8.06
N LYS A 97 -6.50 4.11 -8.87
CA LYS A 97 -6.47 4.15 -10.33
C LYS A 97 -5.16 3.65 -10.93
N ILE A 98 -4.41 2.78 -10.25
CA ILE A 98 -3.13 2.31 -10.76
C ILE A 98 -3.37 1.23 -11.82
N VAL A 99 -2.84 1.45 -13.02
CA VAL A 99 -2.83 0.49 -14.11
C VAL A 99 -1.39 0.05 -14.37
N ILE A 100 -1.11 -1.23 -14.13
CA ILE A 100 0.19 -1.84 -14.42
C ILE A 100 0.25 -2.16 -15.92
N LEU A 101 1.26 -1.63 -16.62
CA LEU A 101 1.44 -1.82 -18.06
C LEU A 101 2.53 -2.86 -18.37
N ALA A 102 3.65 -2.81 -17.65
CA ALA A 102 4.74 -3.76 -17.80
C ALA A 102 5.47 -3.98 -16.46
N ILE A 103 5.21 -5.13 -15.85
CA ILE A 103 5.68 -5.50 -14.50
C ILE A 103 7.21 -5.50 -14.39
N GLY A 104 7.92 -6.09 -15.35
CA GLY A 104 9.37 -6.28 -15.24
C GLY A 104 10.18 -5.00 -15.50
N SER A 105 9.64 -4.07 -16.29
CA SER A 105 10.28 -2.78 -16.60
C SER A 105 9.71 -1.62 -15.79
N GLY A 106 8.82 -1.90 -14.83
CA GLY A 106 8.24 -0.91 -13.92
C GLY A 106 7.41 0.15 -14.63
N LYS A 107 6.67 -0.21 -15.69
CA LYS A 107 5.81 0.75 -16.42
C LYS A 107 4.38 0.68 -15.92
N TRP A 108 3.81 1.84 -15.64
CA TRP A 108 2.45 1.99 -15.15
C TRP A 108 1.83 3.32 -15.60
N LYS A 109 0.55 3.54 -15.33
CA LYS A 109 -0.16 4.82 -15.51
C LYS A 109 -1.35 4.90 -14.56
N PHE A 110 -1.92 6.09 -14.39
CA PHE A 110 -3.26 6.20 -13.84
C PHE A 110 -4.31 5.78 -14.88
N ALA A 111 -5.44 5.25 -14.42
CA ALA A 111 -6.54 4.84 -15.30
C ALA A 111 -7.11 6.02 -16.10
N ASP A 112 -7.04 7.23 -15.55
CA ASP A 112 -7.49 8.48 -16.19
C ASP A 112 -6.35 9.30 -16.83
N ASP A 113 -5.12 8.77 -16.85
CA ASP A 113 -4.02 9.38 -17.61
C ASP A 113 -4.30 9.30 -19.13
N PRO A 114 -3.91 10.32 -19.92
CA PRO A 114 -3.96 10.26 -21.37
C PRO A 114 -3.27 9.00 -21.95
N PRO A 115 -3.67 8.52 -23.15
CA PRO A 115 -3.13 7.28 -23.72
C PRO A 115 -1.61 7.25 -23.92
N ASN A 116 -0.99 8.43 -24.13
CA ASN A 116 0.45 8.58 -24.35
C ASN A 116 1.26 8.75 -23.05
N ILE A 117 0.61 8.85 -21.89
CA ILE A 117 1.31 8.93 -20.61
C ILE A 117 1.65 7.53 -20.13
N MET A 118 2.94 7.34 -19.87
CA MET A 118 3.50 6.15 -19.26
C MET A 118 4.51 6.59 -18.21
N ARG A 119 4.34 6.07 -17.00
CA ARG A 119 5.12 6.39 -15.82
C ARG A 119 6.11 5.27 -15.52
N ASN A 120 7.18 5.63 -14.82
CA ASN A 120 8.16 4.67 -14.31
C ASN A 120 7.90 4.44 -12.82
N THR A 121 8.26 3.25 -12.33
CA THR A 121 8.30 2.99 -10.90
C THR A 121 9.30 3.91 -10.22
N GLU A 122 8.98 4.31 -8.99
CA GLU A 122 9.92 4.97 -8.10
C GLU A 122 10.98 3.98 -7.58
N THR A 123 12.06 4.52 -7.00
CA THR A 123 13.06 3.71 -6.30
C THR A 123 12.42 3.09 -5.06
N PRO A 124 12.63 1.78 -4.78
CA PRO A 124 12.17 1.14 -3.55
C PRO A 124 12.54 1.91 -2.29
N GLN A 125 11.61 1.99 -1.34
CA GLN A 125 11.85 2.62 -0.03
C GLN A 125 11.72 1.58 1.08
N TYR A 126 12.85 1.33 1.74
CA TYR A 126 12.94 0.36 2.82
C TYR A 126 12.84 1.02 4.19
N TRP A 127 11.96 0.49 5.03
CA TRP A 127 11.69 0.90 6.40
C TRP A 127 12.31 -0.10 7.39
N ALA A 128 13.63 -0.29 7.30
CA ALA A 128 14.41 -1.19 8.17
C ALA A 128 14.79 -0.51 9.49
#